data_AF-A0A8E9YDM7-F1
#
_entry.id   AF-A0A8E9YDM7-F1
#
_cell.length_a   1.000
_cell.length_b   1.000
_cell.length_c   1.000
_cell.angle_alpha   90.00
_cell.angle_beta   90.00
_cell.angle_gamma   90.00
#
_symmetry.space_group_name_H-M   'P 1'
#
loop_
_entity.id
_entity.type
_entity.pdbx_description
1 polymer ?
#
loop_
_entity_poly.entity_id
_entity_poly.type
_entity_poly.pdbx_seq_one_letter_code
_entity_poly.pdbx_strand_id
1 'polypeptide(L)'
;MLKTWNDLESYTQYVYSTLLNPRDNGVEVRRNVVLKGLKGEYQIDVFYQFENAGFIHRVAIECKYQNRPLDRDTIMPFCNKITDIGNIIGVIVSKSGYQSGAKEYAEKHGITLLTTEDLPKFNILVADYLINSMLPTKDWIGEPFWILMEREEDNVSGSYYKFSEKHNGRDVIPLFFSKREAIDFLNESEQTLHFAIRGVPQHYLKRLIAITDRLKPLFFLMLPILNEEQAKGLLIEPTELMKRYLLSEISPEEYQEFYVKRKSRYKNEITLLKILKAMKGKIGTELAEKILKKKKM
;
A
#
# COMPACT_ATOMS: atom_id res chain seq x y z
N MET A 1 2.10 -6.86 -27.05
CA MET A 1 0.99 -7.17 -27.98
C MET A 1 0.46 -8.54 -27.60
N LEU A 2 -0.82 -8.66 -27.27
CA LEU A 2 -1.45 -9.92 -26.84
C LEU A 2 -1.61 -10.85 -28.05
N LYS A 3 -0.90 -11.99 -28.07
CA LYS A 3 -0.91 -12.93 -29.21
C LYS A 3 -1.53 -14.28 -28.86
N THR A 4 -1.53 -14.67 -27.59
CA THR A 4 -2.01 -15.96 -27.10
C THR A 4 -2.94 -15.83 -25.90
N TRP A 5 -3.61 -16.93 -25.54
CA TRP A 5 -4.41 -17.01 -24.31
C TRP A 5 -3.57 -16.77 -23.06
N ASN A 6 -2.36 -17.33 -23.03
CA ASN A 6 -1.41 -17.16 -21.95
C ASN A 6 -0.93 -15.70 -21.82
N ASP A 7 -0.86 -14.96 -22.93
CA ASP A 7 -0.51 -13.53 -22.90
C ASP A 7 -1.63 -12.72 -22.24
N LEU A 8 -2.90 -13.04 -22.51
CA LEU A 8 -4.06 -12.35 -21.92
C LEU A 8 -4.09 -12.54 -20.40
N GLU A 9 -3.89 -13.78 -19.94
CA GLU A 9 -3.82 -14.08 -18.52
C GLU A 9 -2.61 -13.43 -17.84
N SER A 10 -1.43 -13.49 -18.48
CA SER A 10 -0.21 -12.81 -18.00
C SER A 10 -0.42 -11.32 -17.84
N TYR A 11 -1.03 -10.70 -18.84
CA TYR A 11 -1.29 -9.27 -18.84
C TYR A 11 -2.32 -8.88 -17.79
N THR A 12 -3.40 -9.67 -17.67
CA THR A 12 -4.43 -9.46 -16.64
C THR A 12 -3.83 -9.57 -15.25
N GLN A 13 -3.02 -10.60 -14.96
CA GLN A 13 -2.30 -10.70 -13.69
C GLN A 13 -1.41 -9.46 -13.45
N TYR A 14 -0.63 -9.05 -14.44
CA TYR A 14 0.24 -7.87 -14.34
C TYR A 14 -0.53 -6.58 -14.03
N VAL A 15 -1.65 -6.35 -14.73
CA VAL A 15 -2.54 -5.20 -14.52
C VAL A 15 -3.00 -5.15 -13.07
N TYR A 16 -3.62 -6.23 -12.57
CA TYR A 16 -4.16 -6.25 -11.21
C TYR A 16 -3.06 -6.23 -10.14
N SER A 17 -1.92 -6.89 -10.36
CA SER A 17 -0.75 -6.79 -9.46
C SER A 17 -0.29 -5.36 -9.29
N THR A 18 -0.25 -4.60 -10.39
CA THR A 18 0.19 -3.20 -10.40
C THR A 18 -0.82 -2.28 -9.71
N LEU A 19 -2.12 -2.46 -10.00
CA LEU A 19 -3.19 -1.64 -9.46
C LEU A 19 -3.45 -1.87 -7.96
N LEU A 20 -3.24 -3.10 -7.47
CA LEU A 20 -3.50 -3.45 -6.07
C LEU A 20 -2.31 -3.12 -5.15
N ASN A 21 -1.11 -2.96 -5.71
CA ASN A 21 0.12 -2.72 -4.96
C ASN A 21 0.86 -1.41 -5.32
N PRO A 22 0.19 -0.26 -5.52
CA PRO A 22 0.89 1.00 -5.82
C PRO A 22 1.79 1.44 -4.64
N ARG A 23 1.50 0.98 -3.42
CA ARG A 23 2.21 1.33 -2.17
C ARG A 23 2.78 0.11 -1.44
N ASP A 24 3.02 -0.97 -2.18
CA ASP A 24 3.56 -2.23 -1.64
C ASP A 24 2.64 -2.86 -0.55
N ASN A 25 1.32 -2.80 -0.75
CA ASN A 25 0.29 -3.30 0.17
C ASN A 25 0.29 -4.83 0.35
N GLY A 26 1.11 -5.58 -0.40
CA GLY A 26 1.31 -7.02 -0.24
C GLY A 26 0.17 -7.90 -0.78
N VAL A 27 -0.72 -7.36 -1.61
CA VAL A 27 -1.80 -8.14 -2.23
C VAL A 27 -1.22 -9.04 -3.32
N GLU A 28 -1.24 -10.35 -3.09
CA GLU A 28 -0.73 -11.30 -4.06
C GLU A 28 -1.78 -11.65 -5.13
N VAL A 29 -1.42 -11.45 -6.39
CA VAL A 29 -2.23 -11.86 -7.54
C VAL A 29 -1.60 -13.08 -8.18
N ARG A 30 -2.33 -14.19 -8.17
CA ARG A 30 -1.85 -15.51 -8.60
C ARG A 30 -2.56 -15.94 -9.88
N ARG A 31 -1.92 -16.86 -10.60
CA ARG A 31 -2.49 -17.52 -11.79
C ARG A 31 -2.69 -19.01 -11.56
N ASN A 32 -3.61 -19.60 -12.32
CA ASN A 32 -3.89 -21.03 -12.32
C ASN A 32 -4.19 -21.55 -10.91
N VAL A 33 -4.98 -20.81 -10.15
CA VAL A 33 -5.33 -21.16 -8.77
C VAL A 33 -6.49 -22.13 -8.78
N VAL A 34 -6.37 -23.23 -8.05
CA VAL A 34 -7.48 -24.15 -7.80
C VAL A 34 -8.23 -23.70 -6.56
N LEU A 35 -9.51 -23.37 -6.72
CA LEU A 35 -10.41 -23.04 -5.63
C LEU A 35 -11.43 -24.16 -5.42
N LYS A 36 -11.70 -24.47 -4.15
CA LYS A 36 -12.74 -25.43 -3.77
C LYS A 36 -14.11 -24.75 -3.70
N GLY A 37 -15.08 -25.29 -4.41
CA GLY A 37 -16.50 -24.99 -4.25
C GLY A 37 -17.26 -26.11 -3.54
N LEU A 38 -18.58 -26.01 -3.53
CA LEU A 38 -19.48 -26.98 -2.91
C LEU A 38 -19.52 -28.31 -3.68
N LYS A 39 -19.44 -28.28 -5.01
CA LYS A 39 -19.59 -29.45 -5.89
C LYS A 39 -18.27 -29.96 -6.47
N GLY A 40 -17.18 -29.21 -6.32
CA GLY A 40 -15.88 -29.64 -6.85
C GLY A 40 -14.78 -28.59 -6.71
N GLU A 41 -13.67 -28.86 -7.39
CA GLU A 41 -12.53 -27.96 -7.48
C GLU A 41 -12.50 -27.30 -8.86
N TYR A 42 -12.18 -26.01 -8.89
CA TYR A 42 -12.22 -25.19 -10.08
C TYR A 42 -10.91 -24.44 -10.26
N GLN A 43 -10.29 -24.62 -11.41
CA GLN A 43 -9.18 -23.78 -11.84
C GLN A 43 -9.70 -22.40 -12.26
N ILE A 44 -9.04 -21.37 -11.74
CA ILE A 44 -9.25 -19.95 -12.01
C ILE A 44 -7.97 -19.38 -12.63
N ASP A 45 -8.12 -18.67 -13.75
CA ASP A 45 -7.00 -18.18 -14.54
C ASP A 45 -6.19 -17.13 -13.77
N VAL A 46 -6.87 -16.15 -13.16
CA VAL A 46 -6.26 -15.14 -12.26
C VAL A 46 -7.10 -14.99 -11.00
N PHE A 47 -6.46 -14.99 -9.83
CA PHE A 47 -7.12 -14.87 -8.53
C PHE A 47 -6.33 -13.94 -7.61
N TYR A 48 -7.05 -13.12 -6.85
CA TYR A 48 -6.47 -12.36 -5.74
C TYR A 48 -7.47 -12.22 -4.60
N GLN A 49 -6.94 -11.96 -3.41
CA GLN A 49 -7.73 -11.63 -2.24
C GLN A 49 -7.01 -10.63 -1.35
N PHE A 50 -7.78 -9.85 -0.59
CA PHE A 50 -7.26 -8.92 0.40
C PHE A 50 -8.25 -8.77 1.54
N GLU A 51 -7.76 -8.37 2.70
CA GLU A 51 -8.60 -8.04 3.86
C GLU A 51 -8.85 -6.53 3.90
N ASN A 52 -10.11 -6.14 4.04
CA ASN A 52 -10.48 -4.76 4.30
C ASN A 52 -11.57 -4.73 5.38
N ALA A 53 -11.39 -3.89 6.40
CA ALA A 53 -12.30 -3.76 7.54
C ALA A 53 -12.69 -5.10 8.22
N GLY A 54 -11.78 -6.08 8.26
CA GLY A 54 -12.02 -7.41 8.85
C GLY A 54 -12.71 -8.41 7.93
N PHE A 55 -12.94 -8.06 6.65
CA PHE A 55 -13.57 -8.93 5.66
C PHE A 55 -12.59 -9.32 4.56
N ILE A 56 -12.56 -10.60 4.21
CA ILE A 56 -11.77 -11.11 3.08
C ILE A 56 -12.58 -10.90 1.80
N HIS A 57 -12.06 -10.04 0.93
CA HIS A 57 -12.57 -9.84 -0.41
C HIS A 57 -11.81 -10.74 -1.37
N ARG A 58 -12.54 -11.51 -2.19
CA ARG A 58 -11.98 -12.49 -3.13
C ARG A 58 -12.44 -12.15 -4.54
N VAL A 59 -11.53 -12.19 -5.51
CA VAL A 59 -11.84 -11.94 -6.91
C VAL A 59 -11.23 -13.05 -7.76
N ALA A 60 -12.06 -13.66 -8.60
CA ALA A 60 -11.67 -14.62 -9.62
C ALA A 60 -11.92 -14.02 -11.00
N ILE A 61 -10.92 -14.13 -11.88
CA ILE A 61 -10.97 -13.62 -13.24
C ILE A 61 -10.72 -14.79 -14.20
N GLU A 62 -11.60 -14.94 -15.18
CA GLU A 62 -11.43 -15.87 -16.31
C GLU A 62 -11.09 -15.08 -17.58
N CYS A 63 -10.05 -15.52 -18.29
CA CYS A 63 -9.58 -14.90 -19.51
C CYS A 63 -10.02 -15.70 -20.73
N LYS A 64 -10.68 -15.05 -21.69
CA LYS A 64 -11.16 -15.69 -22.92
C LYS A 64 -10.52 -15.06 -24.15
N TYR A 65 -9.52 -15.76 -24.69
CA TYR A 65 -8.81 -15.37 -25.89
C TYR A 65 -9.41 -16.07 -27.13
N GLN A 66 -10.58 -15.61 -27.55
CA GLN A 66 -11.22 -16.04 -28.79
C GLN A 66 -11.32 -14.86 -29.76
N ASN A 67 -11.40 -15.14 -31.07
CA ASN A 67 -11.49 -14.08 -32.10
C ASN A 67 -12.95 -13.63 -32.38
N ARG A 68 -13.94 -14.30 -31.78
CA ARG A 68 -15.36 -13.96 -31.90
C ARG A 68 -15.90 -13.50 -30.54
N PRO A 69 -16.90 -12.61 -30.51
CA PRO A 69 -17.58 -12.26 -29.27
C PRO A 69 -18.13 -13.51 -28.58
N LEU A 70 -18.00 -13.54 -27.25
CA LEU A 70 -18.45 -14.69 -26.46
C LEU A 70 -19.97 -14.73 -26.42
N ASP A 71 -20.51 -15.92 -26.62
CA ASP A 71 -21.92 -16.23 -26.46
C ASP A 71 -22.23 -16.66 -25.01
N ARG A 72 -23.52 -16.85 -24.71
CA ARG A 72 -23.99 -17.26 -23.39
C ARG A 72 -23.36 -18.59 -22.95
N ASP A 73 -23.32 -19.57 -23.84
CA ASP A 73 -22.83 -20.91 -23.52
C ASP A 73 -21.34 -20.92 -23.19
N THR A 74 -20.57 -19.98 -23.78
CA THR A 74 -19.15 -19.82 -23.49
C THR A 74 -18.89 -19.27 -22.08
N ILE A 75 -19.73 -18.34 -21.59
CA ILE A 75 -19.53 -17.72 -20.26
C ILE A 75 -20.20 -18.50 -19.12
N MET A 76 -21.23 -19.29 -19.44
CA MET A 76 -22.06 -20.00 -18.46
C MET A 76 -21.24 -20.93 -17.54
N PRO A 77 -20.23 -21.69 -18.02
CA PRO A 77 -19.39 -22.52 -17.15
C PRO A 77 -18.73 -21.72 -16.03
N PHE A 78 -18.16 -20.55 -16.33
CA PHE A 78 -17.52 -19.71 -15.32
C PHE A 78 -18.52 -19.14 -14.32
N CYS A 79 -19.70 -18.70 -14.79
CA CYS A 79 -20.78 -18.25 -13.89
C CYS A 79 -21.15 -19.34 -12.88
N ASN A 80 -21.22 -20.60 -13.34
CA ASN A 80 -21.49 -21.74 -12.48
C ASN A 80 -20.35 -22.02 -11.49
N LYS A 81 -19.07 -21.91 -11.92
CA LYS A 81 -17.90 -22.00 -11.02
C LYS A 81 -18.02 -20.98 -9.87
N ILE A 82 -18.28 -19.71 -10.20
CA ILE A 82 -18.38 -18.62 -9.23
C ILE A 82 -19.53 -18.83 -8.25
N THR A 83 -20.69 -19.25 -8.77
CA THR A 83 -21.86 -19.58 -7.95
C THR A 83 -21.56 -20.72 -6.97
N ASP A 84 -20.84 -21.75 -7.42
CA ASP A 84 -20.51 -22.91 -6.60
C ASP A 84 -19.43 -22.64 -5.55
N ILE A 85 -18.46 -21.75 -5.86
CA ILE A 85 -17.42 -21.32 -4.91
C ILE A 85 -18.01 -20.42 -3.82
N GLY A 86 -18.89 -19.48 -4.20
CA GLY A 86 -19.51 -18.54 -3.27
C GLY A 86 -18.53 -17.53 -2.64
N ASN A 87 -19.08 -16.44 -2.10
CA ASN A 87 -18.33 -15.33 -1.47
C ASN A 87 -17.08 -14.90 -2.29
N ILE A 88 -17.28 -14.72 -3.59
CA ILE A 88 -16.23 -14.36 -4.54
C ILE A 88 -16.84 -13.53 -5.67
N ILE A 89 -16.12 -12.48 -6.09
CA ILE A 89 -16.49 -11.66 -7.24
C ILE A 89 -15.95 -12.36 -8.49
N GLY A 90 -16.81 -12.55 -9.48
CA GLY A 90 -16.45 -13.12 -10.78
C GLY A 90 -16.28 -12.05 -11.85
N VAL A 91 -15.16 -12.09 -12.57
CA VAL A 91 -14.88 -11.24 -13.72
C VAL A 91 -14.53 -12.10 -14.92
N ILE A 92 -15.01 -11.74 -16.11
CA ILE A 92 -14.54 -12.32 -17.37
C ILE A 92 -13.86 -11.22 -18.17
N VAL A 93 -12.66 -11.51 -18.69
CA VAL A 93 -11.94 -10.65 -19.63
C VAL A 93 -11.93 -11.30 -21.00
N SER A 94 -12.54 -10.65 -22.00
CA SER A 94 -12.64 -11.16 -23.38
C SER A 94 -11.79 -10.34 -24.34
N LYS A 95 -11.05 -11.02 -25.22
CA LYS A 95 -10.34 -10.37 -26.34
C LYS A 95 -11.29 -9.73 -27.36
N SER A 96 -12.46 -10.34 -27.58
CA SER A 96 -13.35 -9.98 -28.70
C SER A 96 -14.76 -9.58 -28.25
N GLY A 97 -14.94 -9.25 -26.97
CA GLY A 97 -16.21 -8.79 -26.43
C GLY A 97 -17.24 -9.90 -26.24
N TYR A 98 -18.52 -9.51 -26.23
CA TYR A 98 -19.66 -10.33 -25.81
C TYR A 98 -20.89 -10.09 -26.67
N GLN A 99 -21.64 -11.15 -26.96
CA GLN A 99 -22.98 -11.07 -27.54
C GLN A 99 -24.01 -10.60 -26.49
N SER A 100 -25.18 -10.11 -26.95
CA SER A 100 -26.23 -9.62 -26.05
C SER A 100 -26.69 -10.66 -25.03
N GLY A 101 -26.91 -11.91 -25.46
CA GLY A 101 -27.32 -13.00 -24.56
C GLY A 101 -26.27 -13.35 -23.50
N ALA A 102 -24.98 -13.14 -23.78
CA ALA A 102 -23.93 -13.31 -22.78
C ALA A 102 -23.97 -12.17 -21.75
N LYS A 103 -24.16 -10.92 -22.19
CA LYS A 103 -24.27 -9.76 -21.29
C LYS A 103 -25.45 -9.91 -20.32
N GLU A 104 -26.63 -10.24 -20.84
CA GLU A 104 -27.83 -10.46 -20.02
C GLU A 104 -27.65 -11.60 -19.01
N TYR A 105 -26.99 -12.69 -19.44
CA TYR A 105 -26.73 -13.82 -18.55
C TYR A 105 -25.73 -13.46 -17.45
N ALA A 106 -24.65 -12.76 -17.77
CA ALA A 106 -23.66 -12.31 -16.79
C ALA A 106 -24.26 -11.37 -15.74
N GLU A 107 -25.09 -10.41 -16.17
CA GLU A 107 -25.78 -9.48 -15.27
C GLU A 107 -26.67 -10.22 -14.27
N LYS A 108 -27.48 -11.18 -14.74
CA LYS A 108 -28.34 -12.02 -13.89
C LYS A 108 -27.58 -12.86 -12.85
N HIS A 109 -26.29 -13.14 -13.09
CA HIS A 109 -25.44 -13.93 -12.21
C HIS A 109 -24.39 -13.09 -11.46
N GLY A 110 -24.45 -11.76 -11.57
CA GLY A 110 -23.52 -10.86 -10.90
C GLY A 110 -22.06 -10.96 -11.39
N ILE A 111 -21.85 -11.31 -12.65
CA ILE A 111 -20.52 -11.43 -13.26
C ILE A 111 -20.17 -10.13 -13.98
N THR A 112 -19.01 -9.55 -13.64
CA THR A 112 -18.48 -8.38 -14.35
C THR A 112 -17.85 -8.81 -15.67
N LEU A 113 -18.21 -8.13 -16.76
CA LEU A 113 -17.66 -8.36 -18.07
C LEU A 113 -16.72 -7.22 -18.46
N LEU A 114 -15.48 -7.56 -18.79
CA LEU A 114 -14.46 -6.65 -19.30
C LEU A 114 -13.95 -7.13 -20.65
N THR A 115 -13.47 -6.21 -21.47
CA THR A 115 -12.66 -6.50 -22.65
C THR A 115 -11.21 -6.06 -22.46
N THR A 116 -10.36 -6.36 -23.44
CA THR A 116 -8.96 -5.90 -23.42
C THR A 116 -8.83 -4.38 -23.42
N GLU A 117 -9.85 -3.67 -23.89
CA GLU A 117 -9.91 -2.21 -23.92
C GLU A 117 -10.23 -1.63 -22.54
N ASP A 118 -10.93 -2.38 -21.68
CA ASP A 118 -11.24 -1.97 -20.31
C ASP A 118 -10.03 -2.16 -19.37
N LEU A 119 -9.07 -3.01 -19.75
CA LEU A 119 -7.81 -3.14 -19.03
C LEU A 119 -6.91 -1.93 -19.34
N PRO A 120 -6.41 -1.22 -18.32
CA PRO A 120 -5.52 -0.10 -18.56
C PRO A 120 -4.30 -0.55 -19.37
N LYS A 121 -3.90 0.26 -20.35
CA LYS A 121 -2.73 -0.02 -21.18
C LYS A 121 -1.46 0.06 -20.34
N PHE A 122 -0.43 -0.70 -20.73
CA PHE A 122 0.85 -0.72 -20.01
C PHE A 122 1.42 0.66 -19.70
N ASN A 123 1.41 1.60 -20.67
CA ASN A 123 1.90 2.96 -20.45
C ASN A 123 1.05 3.75 -19.44
N ILE A 124 -0.26 3.53 -19.42
CA ILE A 124 -1.17 4.14 -18.44
C ILE A 124 -0.94 3.52 -17.05
N LEU A 125 -0.82 2.20 -16.96
CA LEU A 125 -0.50 1.52 -15.70
C LEU A 125 0.81 1.99 -15.10
N VAL A 126 1.85 2.10 -15.93
CA VAL A 126 3.14 2.60 -15.48
C VAL A 126 3.01 4.05 -15.02
N ALA A 127 2.27 4.90 -15.75
CA ALA A 127 2.04 6.28 -15.32
C ALA A 127 1.28 6.35 -13.99
N ASP A 128 0.15 5.66 -13.86
CA ASP A 128 -0.66 5.64 -12.63
C ASP A 128 0.11 5.06 -11.45
N TYR A 129 0.89 4.00 -11.68
CA TYR A 129 1.76 3.42 -10.66
C TYR A 129 2.84 4.43 -10.26
N LEU A 130 3.53 5.05 -11.20
CA LEU A 130 4.56 6.05 -10.90
C LEU A 130 3.96 7.22 -10.12
N ILE A 131 2.82 7.77 -10.54
CA ILE A 131 2.16 8.89 -9.86
C ILE A 131 1.75 8.47 -8.44
N ASN A 132 1.02 7.37 -8.29
CA ASN A 132 0.48 6.95 -6.99
C ASN A 132 1.52 6.38 -6.02
N SER A 133 2.72 6.07 -6.51
CA SER A 133 3.82 5.51 -5.71
C SER A 133 4.97 6.48 -5.47
N MET A 134 5.14 7.51 -6.33
CA MET A 134 6.23 8.48 -6.24
C MET A 134 5.79 9.88 -5.83
N LEU A 135 4.51 10.24 -6.00
CA LEU A 135 4.02 11.55 -5.56
C LEU A 135 3.18 11.38 -4.30
N PRO A 136 3.73 11.76 -3.12
CA PRO A 136 2.99 11.63 -1.87
C PRO A 136 1.80 12.59 -1.84
N THR A 137 0.65 12.08 -1.37
CA THR A 137 -0.56 12.89 -1.20
C THR A 137 -0.65 13.47 0.20
N LYS A 138 -1.57 14.42 0.41
CA LYS A 138 -1.77 15.07 1.72
C LYS A 138 -2.16 14.12 2.86
N ASP A 139 -2.70 12.95 2.51
CA ASP A 139 -3.21 11.95 3.45
C ASP A 139 -2.14 10.94 3.88
N TRP A 140 -0.96 10.95 3.27
CA TRP A 140 0.12 10.06 3.67
C TRP A 140 0.65 10.44 5.04
N ILE A 141 0.83 9.42 5.89
CA ILE A 141 1.40 9.55 7.22
C ILE A 141 2.91 9.29 7.13
N GLY A 142 3.69 10.06 7.88
CA GLY A 142 5.14 9.88 7.97
C GLY A 142 5.49 8.64 8.79
N GLU A 143 6.37 7.80 8.25
CA GLU A 143 6.89 6.60 8.92
C GLU A 143 8.42 6.55 8.80
N PRO A 144 9.19 7.33 9.58
CA PRO A 144 8.74 8.35 10.52
C PRO A 144 8.81 9.77 9.95
N PHE A 145 9.15 9.95 8.66
CA PHE A 145 9.55 11.28 8.18
C PHE A 145 8.42 12.08 7.52
N TRP A 146 8.59 13.39 7.54
CA TRP A 146 7.89 14.34 6.67
C TRP A 146 8.91 15.08 5.81
N ILE A 147 8.50 15.43 4.60
CA ILE A 147 9.32 16.15 3.62
C ILE A 147 8.52 17.34 3.06
N LEU A 148 9.27 18.31 2.51
CA LEU A 148 8.74 19.48 1.84
C LEU A 148 8.88 19.30 0.33
N MET A 149 7.78 19.46 -0.39
CA MET A 149 7.74 19.38 -1.85
C MET A 149 7.03 20.59 -2.43
N GLU A 150 7.48 21.06 -3.58
CA GLU A 150 6.87 22.20 -4.26
C GLU A 150 5.40 21.88 -4.58
N ARG A 151 4.52 22.85 -4.30
CA ARG A 151 3.08 22.73 -4.53
C ARG A 151 2.77 22.83 -6.01
N GLU A 152 1.84 21.99 -6.44
CA GLU A 152 1.20 22.09 -7.75
C GLU A 152 -0.29 21.83 -7.57
N GLU A 153 -1.09 22.89 -7.64
CA GLU A 153 -2.53 22.87 -7.33
C GLU A 153 -2.84 22.17 -5.99
N ASP A 154 -3.68 21.11 -6.01
CA ASP A 154 -4.02 20.29 -4.84
C ASP A 154 -2.98 19.22 -4.50
N ASN A 155 -1.91 19.09 -5.30
CA ASN A 155 -0.88 18.06 -5.21
C ASN A 155 0.54 18.67 -5.05
N VAL A 156 1.56 17.98 -5.58
CA VAL A 156 2.99 18.36 -5.53
C VAL A 156 3.62 18.09 -6.89
N SER A 157 4.60 18.91 -7.29
CA SER A 157 5.23 18.84 -8.61
C SER A 157 6.26 17.72 -8.78
N GLY A 158 6.66 17.09 -7.67
CA GLY A 158 7.80 16.17 -7.63
C GLY A 158 9.14 16.85 -7.35
N SER A 159 9.19 18.19 -7.29
CA SER A 159 10.37 18.92 -6.82
C SER A 159 10.44 18.91 -5.29
N TYR A 160 11.60 18.53 -4.75
CA TYR A 160 11.86 18.56 -3.30
C TYR A 160 12.42 19.91 -2.88
N TYR A 161 12.02 20.38 -1.70
CA TYR A 161 12.79 21.42 -1.02
C TYR A 161 14.20 20.91 -0.72
N LYS A 162 15.17 21.79 -0.86
CA LYS A 162 16.55 21.57 -0.44
C LYS A 162 17.11 22.85 0.14
N PHE A 163 18.12 22.73 1.01
CA PHE A 163 18.86 23.89 1.46
C PHE A 163 19.62 24.53 0.28
N SER A 164 19.71 25.86 0.31
CA SER A 164 20.47 26.64 -0.69
C SER A 164 21.96 26.33 -0.61
N GLU A 165 22.48 26.14 0.60
CA GLU A 165 23.86 25.73 0.83
C GLU A 165 24.04 24.23 0.57
N LYS A 166 25.05 23.91 -0.24
CA LYS A 166 25.43 22.53 -0.54
C LYS A 166 26.42 22.02 0.49
N HIS A 167 26.33 20.74 0.82
CA HIS A 167 27.34 20.06 1.63
C HIS A 167 28.27 19.24 0.73
N ASN A 168 29.54 19.61 0.67
CA ASN A 168 30.54 18.98 -0.21
C ASN A 168 30.06 18.87 -1.68
N GLY A 169 29.45 19.95 -2.19
CA GLY A 169 28.93 20.02 -3.57
C GLY A 169 27.63 19.26 -3.82
N ARG A 170 27.06 18.60 -2.80
CA ARG A 170 25.80 17.84 -2.89
C ARG A 170 24.63 18.64 -2.34
N ASP A 171 23.46 18.45 -2.97
CA ASP A 171 22.20 18.98 -2.46
C ASP A 171 21.84 18.33 -1.12
N VAL A 172 21.20 19.07 -0.23
CA VAL A 172 20.80 18.60 1.10
C VAL A 172 19.30 18.77 1.29
N ILE A 173 18.61 17.66 1.54
CA ILE A 173 17.15 17.61 1.68
C ILE A 173 16.79 17.40 3.16
N PRO A 174 16.01 18.29 3.79
CA PRO A 174 15.59 18.10 5.18
C PRO A 174 14.51 17.03 5.30
N LEU A 175 14.61 16.21 6.35
CA LEU A 175 13.60 15.26 6.79
C LEU A 175 13.20 15.59 8.23
N PHE A 176 11.89 15.67 8.48
CA PHE A 176 11.34 16.04 9.78
C PHE A 176 10.74 14.81 10.48
N PHE A 177 10.90 14.68 11.80
CA PHE A 177 10.32 13.58 12.59
C PHE A 177 8.88 13.83 13.02
N SER A 178 8.35 15.02 12.76
CA SER A 178 6.95 15.33 12.96
C SER A 178 6.44 16.29 11.90
N LYS A 179 5.16 16.17 11.56
CA LYS A 179 4.48 17.16 10.71
C LYS A 179 4.53 18.56 11.35
N ARG A 180 4.57 18.65 12.69
CA ARG A 180 4.63 19.91 13.44
C ARG A 180 5.92 20.66 13.16
N GLU A 181 7.06 20.00 13.28
CA GLU A 181 8.37 20.61 12.99
C GLU A 181 8.48 21.10 11.55
N ALA A 182 7.91 20.34 10.60
CA ALA A 182 7.86 20.77 9.20
C ALA A 182 6.99 22.01 9.00
N ILE A 183 5.89 22.15 9.75
CA ILE A 183 5.04 23.35 9.74
C ILE A 183 5.81 24.54 10.31
N ASP A 184 6.44 24.37 11.47
CA ASP A 184 7.15 25.44 12.15
C ASP A 184 8.32 25.95 11.28
N PHE A 185 9.09 25.04 10.68
CA PHE A 185 10.15 25.39 9.71
C PHE A 185 9.63 26.15 8.49
N LEU A 186 8.49 25.75 7.89
CA LEU A 186 7.91 26.47 6.75
C LEU A 186 7.44 27.87 7.14
N ASN A 187 6.86 28.02 8.34
CA ASN A 187 6.37 29.30 8.83
C ASN A 187 7.53 30.28 9.06
N GLU A 188 8.63 29.81 9.66
CA GLU A 188 9.81 30.62 9.94
C GLU A 188 10.57 31.04 8.67
N SER A 189 10.53 30.21 7.62
CA SER A 189 11.20 30.48 6.34
C SER A 189 10.37 31.30 5.35
N GLU A 190 9.14 31.68 5.70
CA GLU A 190 8.16 32.35 4.83
C GLU A 190 7.84 31.61 3.51
N GLN A 191 8.15 30.31 3.42
CA GLN A 191 7.95 29.51 2.19
C GLN A 191 6.63 28.73 2.17
N THR A 192 5.72 29.05 3.09
CA THR A 192 4.45 28.33 3.31
C THR A 192 3.56 28.29 2.07
N LEU A 193 3.66 29.26 1.15
CA LEU A 193 2.90 29.30 -0.10
C LEU A 193 3.50 28.41 -1.21
N HIS A 194 4.80 28.12 -1.15
CA HIS A 194 5.53 27.39 -2.19
C HIS A 194 5.59 25.90 -1.94
N PHE A 195 5.66 25.48 -0.67
CA PHE A 195 5.90 24.09 -0.31
C PHE A 195 4.73 23.45 0.44
N ALA A 196 4.47 22.20 0.11
CA ALA A 196 3.54 21.30 0.76
C ALA A 196 4.31 20.32 1.63
N ILE A 197 3.77 20.04 2.81
CA ILE A 197 4.30 19.01 3.70
C ILE A 197 3.67 17.68 3.30
N ARG A 198 4.50 16.64 3.16
CA ARG A 198 4.08 15.30 2.77
C ARG A 198 4.68 14.25 3.70
N GLY A 199 3.86 13.27 4.09
CA GLY A 199 4.34 12.13 4.86
C GLY A 199 5.20 11.23 3.98
N VAL A 200 6.25 10.68 4.58
CA VAL A 200 7.18 9.74 3.96
C VAL A 200 6.95 8.36 4.58
N PRO A 201 6.03 7.56 4.06
CA PRO A 201 5.84 6.17 4.48
C PRO A 201 7.00 5.28 4.01
N GLN A 202 7.10 4.07 4.57
CA GLN A 202 8.23 3.14 4.33
C GLN A 202 8.50 2.86 2.83
N HIS A 203 7.46 2.56 2.06
CA HIS A 203 7.59 2.29 0.62
C HIS A 203 8.11 3.51 -0.16
N TYR A 204 7.72 4.72 0.25
CA TYR A 204 8.17 5.95 -0.39
C TYR A 204 9.60 6.31 0.01
N LEU A 205 9.99 6.13 1.27
CA LEU A 205 11.38 6.31 1.72
C LEU A 205 12.34 5.43 0.89
N LYS A 206 11.98 4.15 0.70
CA LYS A 206 12.75 3.21 -0.13
C LYS A 206 12.91 3.71 -1.55
N ARG A 207 11.83 4.21 -2.16
CA ARG A 207 11.84 4.77 -3.53
C ARG A 207 12.63 6.07 -3.62
N LEU A 208 12.45 6.98 -2.65
CA LEU A 208 13.16 8.25 -2.58
C LEU A 208 14.67 8.00 -2.59
N ILE A 209 15.16 7.06 -1.78
CA ILE A 209 16.57 6.67 -1.74
C ILE A 209 17.02 6.09 -3.10
N ALA A 210 16.22 5.19 -3.69
CA ALA A 210 16.56 4.57 -4.97
C ALA A 210 16.60 5.56 -6.16
N ILE A 211 15.61 6.46 -6.26
CA ILE A 211 15.52 7.44 -7.35
C ILE A 211 16.64 8.48 -7.23
N THR A 212 17.03 8.80 -6.00
CA THR A 212 18.07 9.80 -5.74
C THR A 212 19.49 9.24 -5.89
N ASP A 213 19.69 7.94 -6.15
CA ASP A 213 21.01 7.30 -6.27
C ASP A 213 21.91 7.93 -7.36
N ARG A 214 21.33 8.48 -8.42
CA ARG A 214 22.10 9.21 -9.45
C ARG A 214 22.54 10.60 -9.01
N LEU A 215 21.68 11.31 -8.29
CA LEU A 215 21.94 12.68 -7.84
C LEU A 215 22.73 12.72 -6.52
N LYS A 216 22.68 11.62 -5.76
CA LYS A 216 23.32 11.40 -4.46
C LYS A 216 23.15 12.59 -3.51
N PRO A 217 21.92 13.10 -3.30
CA PRO A 217 21.71 14.11 -2.29
C PRO A 217 22.06 13.55 -0.91
N LEU A 218 22.36 14.45 0.01
CA LEU A 218 22.39 14.15 1.42
C LEU A 218 21.03 14.45 2.03
N PHE A 219 20.73 13.79 3.15
CA PHE A 219 19.57 14.11 3.95
C PHE A 219 20.01 14.77 5.25
N PHE A 220 19.17 15.66 5.76
CA PHE A 220 19.40 16.30 7.05
C PHE A 220 18.21 16.02 7.96
N LEU A 221 18.42 15.21 8.98
CA LEU A 221 17.40 14.89 9.96
C LEU A 221 17.22 16.09 10.88
N MET A 222 16.10 16.78 10.72
CA MET A 222 15.70 17.90 11.56
C MET A 222 15.30 17.36 12.92
N LEU A 223 16.06 17.70 13.96
CA LEU A 223 15.70 17.36 15.34
C LEU A 223 14.85 18.48 15.95
N PRO A 224 13.94 18.15 16.88
CA PRO A 224 13.13 19.14 17.56
C PRO A 224 14.00 20.17 18.28
N ILE A 225 13.67 21.44 18.10
CA ILE A 225 14.24 22.54 18.88
C ILE A 225 13.58 22.50 20.25
N LEU A 226 14.25 21.86 21.22
CA LEU A 226 13.73 21.75 22.59
C LEU A 226 14.06 22.97 23.45
N ASN A 227 15.04 23.79 23.05
CA ASN A 227 15.51 25.01 23.74
C ASN A 227 15.93 26.08 22.68
N GLU A 228 16.14 27.34 23.08
CA GLU A 228 16.54 28.48 22.21
C GLU A 228 17.89 28.33 21.43
N GLU A 229 18.52 27.16 21.44
CA GLU A 229 19.66 26.89 20.56
C GLU A 229 19.18 26.57 19.13
N GLN A 230 19.95 27.04 18.14
CA GLN A 230 19.75 26.77 16.72
C GLN A 230 19.46 25.28 16.45
N ALA A 231 18.61 25.00 15.46
CA ALA A 231 18.30 23.66 15.00
C ALA A 231 19.57 22.81 14.82
N LYS A 232 19.81 21.86 15.72
CA LYS A 232 20.84 20.84 15.57
C LYS A 232 20.19 19.66 14.86
N GLY A 233 20.49 19.48 13.58
CA GLY A 233 20.12 18.26 12.87
C GLY A 233 21.31 17.34 12.64
N LEU A 234 21.04 16.18 12.06
CA LEU A 234 22.05 15.20 11.69
C LEU A 234 22.09 15.06 10.17
N LEU A 235 23.25 15.35 9.57
CA LEU A 235 23.51 15.01 8.18
C LEU A 235 23.68 13.49 8.04
N ILE A 236 22.97 12.87 7.11
CA ILE A 236 22.94 11.43 6.92
C ILE A 236 23.03 11.05 5.43
N GLU A 237 23.82 10.03 5.14
CA GLU A 237 23.94 9.44 3.80
C GLU A 237 22.69 8.61 3.46
N PRO A 238 22.29 8.52 2.17
CA PRO A 238 21.14 7.71 1.77
C PRO A 238 21.22 6.24 2.22
N THR A 239 22.41 5.63 2.19
CA THR A 239 22.62 4.24 2.63
C THR A 239 22.44 4.06 4.13
N GLU A 240 22.88 5.02 4.94
CA GLU A 240 22.69 4.98 6.39
C GLU A 240 21.25 5.29 6.77
N LEU A 241 20.60 6.20 6.03
CA LEU A 241 19.16 6.46 6.15
C LEU A 241 18.35 5.19 5.86
N MET A 242 18.70 4.47 4.79
CA MET A 242 18.10 3.18 4.43
C MET A 242 18.21 2.18 5.57
N LYS A 243 19.44 1.91 6.02
CA LYS A 243 19.74 0.91 7.06
C LYS A 243 19.03 1.20 8.39
N ARG A 244 18.91 2.47 8.77
CA ARG A 244 18.34 2.85 10.07
C ARG A 244 16.82 2.95 10.09
N TYR A 245 16.21 3.34 8.97
CA TYR A 245 14.81 3.77 8.96
C TYR A 245 13.91 2.96 8.03
N LEU A 246 14.45 2.05 7.21
CA LEU A 246 13.63 1.07 6.51
C LEU A 246 13.49 -0.22 7.32
N LEU A 247 12.26 -0.56 7.67
CA LEU A 247 11.93 -1.80 8.38
C LEU A 247 12.31 -3.04 7.58
N SER A 248 12.34 -2.96 6.24
CA SER A 248 12.77 -4.07 5.38
C SER A 248 14.25 -4.42 5.51
N GLU A 249 15.05 -3.55 6.09
CA GLU A 249 16.48 -3.78 6.32
C GLU A 249 16.76 -4.44 7.67
N ILE A 250 15.75 -4.56 8.54
CA ILE A 250 15.89 -5.22 9.86
C ILE A 250 15.66 -6.71 9.66
N SER A 251 16.70 -7.50 9.88
CA SER A 251 16.60 -8.95 9.72
C SER A 251 16.01 -9.64 10.96
N PRO A 252 15.43 -10.85 10.81
CA PRO A 252 15.04 -11.67 11.96
C PRO A 252 16.21 -11.98 12.89
N GLU A 253 17.46 -11.98 12.43
CA GLU A 253 18.62 -12.17 13.32
C GLU A 253 18.86 -10.94 14.22
N GLU A 254 18.54 -9.74 13.73
CA GLU A 254 18.64 -8.49 14.49
C GLU A 254 17.50 -8.34 15.51
N TYR A 255 16.28 -8.75 15.14
CA TYR A 255 15.12 -8.66 16.02
C TYR A 255 14.05 -9.72 15.70
N GLN A 256 13.67 -10.52 16.71
CA GLN A 256 12.53 -11.46 16.63
C GLN A 256 11.51 -11.18 17.73
N GLU A 257 10.24 -11.16 17.35
CA GLU A 257 9.14 -11.13 18.32
C GLU A 257 8.99 -12.50 19.00
N PHE A 258 9.46 -12.61 20.24
CA PHE A 258 9.19 -13.79 21.07
C PHE A 258 7.92 -13.60 21.89
N TYR A 259 6.86 -14.31 21.53
CA TYR A 259 5.63 -14.36 22.31
C TYR A 259 5.83 -15.25 23.55
N VAL A 260 6.15 -14.63 24.69
CA VAL A 260 6.37 -15.34 25.96
C VAL A 260 5.04 -15.83 26.56
N LYS A 261 4.83 -17.15 26.65
CA LYS A 261 3.64 -17.76 27.27
C LYS A 261 3.50 -17.53 28.78
N ARG A 262 4.57 -17.11 29.48
CA ARG A 262 4.57 -16.90 30.94
C ARG A 262 4.21 -15.45 31.29
N LYS A 263 3.56 -15.26 32.46
CA LYS A 263 3.43 -13.93 33.09
C LYS A 263 4.82 -13.32 33.20
N SER A 264 5.02 -12.18 32.52
CA SER A 264 6.18 -11.31 32.69
C SER A 264 6.49 -11.15 34.19
N ARG A 265 7.72 -11.49 34.58
CA ARG A 265 8.25 -11.21 35.94
C ARG A 265 8.95 -9.84 35.99
N TYR A 266 8.85 -9.06 34.92
CA TYR A 266 9.51 -7.77 34.80
C TYR A 266 8.85 -6.79 35.77
N LYS A 267 9.54 -6.47 36.87
CA LYS A 267 8.95 -5.67 37.96
C LYS A 267 8.68 -4.21 37.56
N ASN A 268 9.42 -3.69 36.57
CA ASN A 268 9.28 -2.33 36.04
C ASN A 268 8.33 -2.25 34.83
N GLU A 269 7.21 -2.98 34.86
CA GLU A 269 6.19 -2.90 33.81
C GLU A 269 5.04 -1.95 34.19
N ILE A 270 4.71 -1.02 33.29
CA ILE A 270 3.40 -0.37 33.24
C ILE A 270 2.54 -1.22 32.31
N THR A 271 1.44 -1.77 32.81
CA THR A 271 0.52 -2.57 31.99
C THR A 271 -0.71 -1.76 31.63
N LEU A 272 -1.30 -2.03 30.47
CA LEU A 272 -2.59 -1.44 30.09
C LEU A 272 -3.66 -1.68 31.17
N LEU A 273 -3.61 -2.82 31.86
CA LEU A 273 -4.49 -3.11 32.99
C LEU A 273 -4.25 -2.16 34.18
N LYS A 274 -3.00 -1.85 34.52
CA LYS A 274 -2.67 -0.86 35.57
C LYS A 274 -3.17 0.54 35.17
N ILE A 275 -3.01 0.92 33.90
CA ILE A 275 -3.50 2.21 33.37
C ILE A 275 -5.02 2.29 33.46
N LEU A 276 -5.75 1.29 32.95
CA LEU A 276 -7.21 1.29 32.93
C LEU A 276 -7.83 1.27 34.33
N LYS A 277 -7.18 0.60 35.29
CA LYS A 277 -7.59 0.65 36.70
C LYS A 277 -7.37 2.03 37.33
N ALA A 278 -6.39 2.79 36.86
CA ALA A 278 -6.12 4.15 37.32
C ALA A 278 -7.06 5.20 36.70
N MET A 279 -7.58 4.93 35.48
CA MET A 279 -8.64 5.72 34.86
C MET A 279 -9.97 5.52 35.62
N LYS A 280 -10.25 6.38 36.59
CA LYS A 280 -11.48 6.33 37.40
C LYS A 280 -12.73 6.34 36.49
N GLY A 281 -13.73 5.51 36.80
CA GLY A 281 -15.03 5.50 36.12
C GLY A 281 -15.41 4.14 35.50
N LYS A 282 -16.69 4.01 35.12
CA LYS A 282 -17.31 2.77 34.65
C LYS A 282 -16.62 2.17 33.42
N ILE A 283 -16.20 3.04 32.48
CA ILE A 283 -15.52 2.65 31.23
C ILE A 283 -14.16 1.97 31.50
N GLY A 284 -13.36 2.52 32.42
CA GLY A 284 -12.05 1.95 32.78
C GLY A 284 -12.18 0.56 33.41
N THR A 285 -13.19 0.37 34.26
CA THR A 285 -13.47 -0.92 34.92
C THR A 285 -13.96 -1.97 33.91
N GLU A 286 -14.90 -1.62 33.03
CA GLU A 286 -15.41 -2.53 31.99
C GLU A 286 -14.34 -2.95 30.98
N LEU A 287 -13.46 -2.03 30.56
CA LEU A 287 -12.34 -2.33 29.66
C LEU A 287 -11.29 -3.23 30.33
N ALA A 288 -10.98 -2.98 31.60
CA ALA A 288 -10.06 -3.82 32.37
C ALA A 288 -10.57 -5.27 32.49
N GLU A 289 -11.87 -5.46 32.72
CA GLU A 289 -12.50 -6.79 32.76
C GLU A 289 -12.45 -7.50 31.39
N LYS A 290 -12.71 -6.78 30.29
CA LYS A 290 -12.61 -7.35 28.92
C LYS A 290 -11.19 -7.83 28.61
N ILE A 291 -10.16 -7.07 28.98
CA ILE A 291 -8.75 -7.47 28.79
C ILE A 291 -8.40 -8.70 29.62
N LEU A 292 -8.88 -8.78 30.86
CA LEU A 292 -8.67 -9.95 31.72
C LEU A 292 -9.36 -11.21 31.17
N LYS A 293 -10.55 -11.07 30.56
CA LYS A 293 -11.23 -12.19 29.87
C LYS A 293 -10.46 -12.67 28.65
N LYS A 294 -9.98 -11.75 27.78
CA LYS A 294 -9.17 -12.12 26.61
C LYS A 294 -7.84 -12.81 26.96
N LYS A 295 -7.27 -12.55 28.15
CA LYS A 295 -6.05 -13.24 28.63
C LYS A 295 -6.28 -14.68 29.12
N LYS A 296 -7.53 -15.09 29.34
CA LYS A 296 -7.89 -16.43 29.85
C LYS A 296 -8.32 -17.40 28.73
N MET A 297 -8.54 -16.90 27.51
CA MET A 297 -8.71 -17.71 26.30
C MET A 297 -7.36 -17.95 25.64
#